data_AF-A0A8T4EG04-F1
#
_entry.id   AF-A0A8T4EG04-F1
#
_cell.length_a   1.000
_cell.length_b   1.000
_cell.length_c   1.000
_cell.angle_alpha   90.00
_cell.angle_beta   90.00
_cell.angle_gamma   90.00
#
_symmetry.space_group_name_H-M   'P 1'
#
loop_
_entity.id
_entity.type
_entity.pdbx_description
1 polymer ?
#
loop_
_entity_poly.entity_id
_entity_poly.type
_entity_poly.pdbx_seq_one_letter_code
_entity_poly.pdbx_strand_id
1 'polypeptide(L)' 'MTIKVFLTINVVSGRARDIRDKIKSFQEVRLVCTIDHGTFDVVAFVEIESLEDYRTFSIDKVGKLPYIEDYTSFITLDG' A
#
# COMPACT_ATOMS: atom_id res chain seq x y z
N MET A 1 -18.04 6.76 5.60
CA MET A 1 -17.25 6.20 6.72
C MET A 1 -15.94 5.80 6.12
N THR A 2 -14.84 6.40 6.54
CA THR A 2 -13.56 6.15 5.90
C THR A 2 -13.01 4.81 6.37
N ILE A 3 -12.80 3.89 5.42
CA ILE A 3 -12.17 2.59 5.63
C ILE A 3 -10.68 2.82 5.71
N LYS A 4 -10.08 2.35 6.81
CA LYS A 4 -8.64 2.41 7.03
C LYS A 4 -8.03 1.06 6.68
N VAL A 5 -6.91 1.07 5.95
CA VAL A 5 -6.24 -0.13 5.48
C VAL A 5 -4.74 -0.01 5.74
N PHE A 6 -4.14 -1.03 6.34
CA PHE A 6 -2.69 -1.22 6.30
C PHE A 6 -2.35 -2.08 5.10
N LEU A 7 -1.53 -1.55 4.20
CA LEU A 7 -1.04 -2.22 3.01
C LEU A 7 0.43 -2.57 3.23
N THR A 8 0.77 -3.85 3.21
CA THR A 8 2.15 -4.33 3.25
C THR A 8 2.56 -4.82 1.88
N ILE A 9 3.82 -4.57 1.49
CA ILE A 9 4.28 -4.77 0.11
C ILE A 9 5.68 -5.35 0.13
N ASN A 10 5.84 -6.43 -0.64
CA ASN A 10 7.12 -7.02 -0.99
C ASN A 10 7.51 -6.59 -2.39
N VAL A 11 8.76 -6.22 -2.57
CA VAL A 11 9.26 -5.66 -3.83
C VAL A 11 10.53 -6.37 -4.24
N VAL A 12 10.84 -6.28 -5.53
CA VAL A 12 12.14 -6.74 -6.04
C VAL A 12 13.26 -6.01 -5.29
N SER A 13 14.30 -6.75 -4.90
CA SER A 13 15.42 -6.25 -4.11
C SER A 13 15.98 -4.91 -4.64
N GLY A 14 16.21 -3.96 -3.72
CA GLY A 14 16.71 -2.62 -4.04
C GLY A 14 15.66 -1.63 -4.58
N ARG A 15 14.39 -2.04 -4.76
CA ARG A 15 13.33 -1.17 -5.29
C ARG A 15 12.44 -0.51 -4.22
N ALA A 16 12.64 -0.82 -2.93
CA ALA A 16 11.78 -0.38 -1.83
C ALA A 16 11.58 1.14 -1.76
N ARG A 17 12.66 1.93 -1.94
CA ARG A 17 12.58 3.39 -1.93
C ARG A 17 11.76 3.94 -3.10
N ASP A 18 11.98 3.42 -4.30
CA ASP A 18 11.23 3.83 -5.50
C ASP A 18 9.74 3.52 -5.36
N ILE A 19 9.40 2.34 -4.83
CA ILE A 19 8.01 1.92 -4.61
C ILE A 19 7.36 2.78 -3.52
N ARG A 20 8.05 3.02 -2.40
CA ARG A 20 7.58 3.95 -1.36
C ARG A 20 7.23 5.31 -1.95
N ASP A 21 8.10 5.89 -2.78
CA ASP A 21 7.90 7.24 -3.34
C ASP A 21 6.73 7.29 -4.33
N LYS A 22 6.55 6.24 -5.15
CA LYS A 22 5.37 6.12 -6.01
C LYS A 22 4.07 5.99 -5.20
N ILE A 23 4.06 5.13 -4.19
CA ILE A 23 2.87 4.90 -3.37
C ILE A 23 2.50 6.14 -2.57
N LYS A 24 3.51 6.87 -2.06
CA LYS A 24 3.31 8.15 -1.38
C LYS A 24 2.54 9.18 -2.21
N SER A 25 2.62 9.10 -3.54
CA SER A 25 1.95 10.04 -4.45
C SER A 25 0.45 9.76 -4.62
N PHE A 26 -0.04 8.61 -4.18
CA PHE A 26 -1.46 8.28 -4.27
C PHE A 26 -2.24 9.04 -3.21
N GLN A 27 -3.33 9.69 -3.63
CA GLN A 27 -4.17 10.52 -2.75
C GLN A 27 -4.76 9.74 -1.55
N GLU A 28 -4.96 8.42 -1.72
CA GLU A 28 -5.51 7.54 -0.69
C GLU A 28 -4.47 7.23 0.41
N VAL A 29 -3.18 7.43 0.14
CA VAL A 29 -2.09 7.08 1.05
C VAL A 29 -1.82 8.23 2.01
N ARG A 30 -1.96 7.98 3.30
CA ARG A 30 -1.71 8.96 4.37
C ARG A 30 -0.30 8.87 4.93
N LEU A 31 0.20 7.65 5.09
CA LEU A 31 1.55 7.38 5.58
C LEU A 31 2.14 6.23 4.78
N VAL A 32 3.45 6.28 4.55
CA VAL A 32 4.18 5.17 3.94
C VAL A 32 5.63 5.20 4.40
N CYS A 33 6.19 4.02 4.70
CA CYS A 33 7.58 3.85 5.10
C CYS A 33 8.19 2.62 4.45
N THR A 34 9.51 2.67 4.27
CA THR A 34 10.33 1.48 4.03
C THR A 34 10.67 0.84 5.37
N ILE A 35 10.69 -0.48 5.42
CA ILE A 35 11.03 -1.24 6.61
C ILE A 35 12.49 -1.69 6.51
N ASP A 36 13.27 -1.42 7.55
CA ASP A 36 14.69 -1.82 7.62
C ASP A 36 14.85 -3.28 8.08
N HIS A 37 14.00 -3.71 9.02
CA HIS A 37 13.96 -5.07 9.55
C HIS A 37 12.51 -5.56 9.66
N GLY A 38 12.16 -6.61 8.93
CA GLY A 38 10.81 -7.18 8.93
C GLY A 38 10.57 -8.12 7.75
N THR A 39 9.35 -8.64 7.64
CA THR A 39 8.91 -9.54 6.55
C THR A 39 8.43 -8.80 5.30
N PHE A 40 8.35 -7.46 5.36
CA PHE A 40 7.84 -6.60 4.30
C PHE A 40 8.84 -5.50 4.00
N ASP A 41 8.89 -5.04 2.76
CA ASP A 41 9.81 -3.97 2.34
C ASP A 41 9.18 -2.58 2.52
N VAL A 42 7.88 -2.46 2.29
CA VAL A 42 7.11 -1.20 2.38
C VAL A 42 5.80 -1.45 3.12
N VAL A 43 5.44 -0.50 4.00
CA VAL A 43 4.13 -0.46 4.66
C VAL A 43 3.49 0.90 4.42
N ALA A 44 2.21 0.90 4.03
CA ALA A 44 1.41 2.10 3.84
C ALA A 44 0.13 2.06 4.68
N PHE A 45 -0.27 3.22 5.18
CA PHE A 45 -1.58 3.46 5.77
C PHE A 45 -2.44 4.21 4.75
N VAL A 46 -3.57 3.62 4.40
CA VAL A 46 -4.46 4.05 3.33
C VAL A 46 -5.84 4.34 3.89
N GLU A 47 -6.44 5.44 3.47
CA GLU A 47 -7.80 5.85 3.80
C GLU A 47 -8.64 5.90 2.53
N ILE A 48 -9.76 5.17 2.52
CA ILE A 48 -10.63 5.03 1.35
C ILE A 48 -12.10 5.11 1.76
N GLU A 49 -12.96 5.66 0.89
CA GLU A 49 -14.37 5.89 1.19
C GLU A 49 -15.25 4.63 1.12
N SER A 50 -14.88 3.64 0.31
CA SER A 50 -15.63 2.40 0.13
C SER A 50 -14.74 1.19 -0.22
N LEU A 51 -15.27 -0.03 -0.05
CA LEU A 51 -14.55 -1.24 -0.46
C LEU A 51 -14.41 -1.35 -1.98
N GLU A 52 -15.31 -0.72 -2.74
CA GLU A 52 -15.22 -0.66 -4.20
C GLU A 52 -14.05 0.24 -4.63
N ASP A 53 -13.93 1.42 -4.02
CA ASP A 53 -12.77 2.30 -4.22
C ASP A 53 -11.46 1.60 -3.82
N TYR A 54 -11.51 0.76 -2.77
CA TYR A 54 -10.35 -0.03 -2.35
C TYR A 54 -9.94 -1.05 -3.41
N ARG A 55 -10.91 -1.70 -4.05
CA ARG A 55 -10.65 -2.62 -5.14
C ARG A 55 -9.97 -1.91 -6.31
N THR A 56 -10.44 -0.72 -6.69
CA THR A 56 -9.80 0.10 -7.73
C THR A 56 -8.39 0.53 -7.32
N PHE A 57 -8.19 1.00 -6.09
CA PHE A 57 -6.86 1.37 -5.60
C PHE A 57 -5.88 0.18 -5.63
N SER A 58 -6.29 -0.97 -5.10
CA SER A 58 -5.41 -2.15 -4.99
C SER A 58 -5.08 -2.75 -6.36
N ILE A 59 -6.07 -2.89 -7.26
CA ILE A 59 -5.84 -3.50 -8.57
C ILE A 59 -5.25 -2.50 -9.56
N ASP A 60 -5.85 -1.32 -9.70
CA ASP A 60 -5.53 -0.40 -10.79
C ASP A 60 -4.36 0.53 -10.50
N LYS A 61 -4.05 0.78 -9.22
CA LYS A 61 -2.90 1.60 -8.84
C LYS A 61 -1.76 0.73 -8.34
N VAL A 62 -1.95 -0.01 -7.24
CA VAL A 62 -0.89 -0.82 -6.63
C VAL A 62 -0.51 -1.99 -7.53
N GLY A 63 -1.48 -2.79 -7.98
CA GLY A 63 -1.24 -3.98 -8.82
C GLY A 63 -0.61 -3.71 -10.19
N LYS A 64 -0.60 -2.45 -10.65
CA LYS A 64 0.06 -2.03 -11.90
C LYS A 64 1.46 -1.45 -11.69
N LEU A 65 1.91 -1.27 -10.44
CA LEU A 65 3.27 -0.81 -10.17
C LEU A 65 4.27 -1.91 -10.53
N PRO A 66 5.28 -1.61 -11.36
CA PRO A 66 6.32 -2.58 -11.66
C PRO A 66 7.14 -2.85 -10.40
N TYR A 67 7.74 -4.04 -10.32
CA TYR A 67 8.63 -4.47 -9.23
C TYR A 67 7.96 -4.74 -7.88
N ILE A 68 6.63 -4.79 -7.83
CA ILE A 68 5.92 -5.41 -6.70
C ILE A 68 5.89 -6.92 -6.94
N GLU A 69 6.32 -7.69 -5.95
CA GLU A 69 6.24 -9.16 -5.97
C GLU A 69 4.89 -9.63 -5.41
N ASP A 70 4.48 -9.05 -4.27
CA ASP A 70 3.20 -9.29 -3.63
C ASP A 70 2.81 -8.12 -2.71
N TYR A 71 1.53 -8.03 -2.37
CA TYR A 71 1.05 -7.12 -1.34
C TYR A 71 -0.12 -7.71 -0.57
N THR A 72 -0.18 -7.44 0.74
CA THR A 72 -1.25 -7.89 1.62
C THR A 72 -1.98 -6.71 2.23
N SER A 73 -3.30 -6.84 2.36
CA SER A 73 -4.20 -5.79 2.82
C SER A 73 -4.83 -6.16 4.15
N PHE A 74 -4.71 -5.30 5.16
CA PHE A 74 -5.36 -5.44 6.46
C PHE A 74 -6.39 -4.32 6.61
N ILE A 75 -7.65 -4.65 6.31
CA ILE A 75 -8.77 -3.72 6.42
C ILE A 75 -9.24 -3.69 7.87
N THR A 76 -9.26 -2.51 8.49
CA THR A 76 -9.65 -2.38 9.89
C THR A 76 -11.16 -2.39 10.05
N LEU A 77 -11.66 -3.05 11.09
CA LEU A 77 -13.09 -3.04 11.46
C LEU A 77 -13.46 -1.88 12.39
N ASP A 78 -12.46 -1.30 13.09
CA ASP A 78 -12.65 -0.23 14.06
C ASP A 78 -12.22 1.11 13.42
N GLY A 79 -13.20 1.85 12.91
CA GLY A 79 -13.03 3.08 12.12
C GLY A 79 -13.53 4.34 12.80
#